data_AF-A0A2S8B5S0-F1
#
_entry.id   AF-A0A2S8B5S0-F1
#
_cell.length_a   1.000
_cell.length_b   1.000
_cell.length_c   1.000
_cell.angle_alpha   90.00
_cell.angle_beta   90.00
_cell.angle_gamma   90.00
#
_symmetry.space_group_name_H-M   'P 1'
#
loop_
_entity.id
_entity.type
_entity.pdbx_description
1 polymer ?
#
loop_
_entity_poly.entity_id
_entity_poly.type
_entity_poly.pdbx_seq_one_letter_code
_entity_poly.pdbx_strand_id
1 'polypeptide(L)'
;MIKLKQTDSPFIQMDDVLCAHERALILLDAATDAILDAKHGREPGEGQDRAFSDAACLLMVAHEYLTAIGEALDQIHKSIGIGR
;
A
#
# COMPACT_ATOMS: atom_id res chain seq x y z
N MET A 1 -7.85 -4.91 0.91
CA MET A 1 -7.42 -6.28 0.58
C MET A 1 -7.82 -6.59 -0.86
N ILE A 2 -6.85 -6.86 -1.74
CA ILE A 2 -7.08 -7.10 -3.18
C ILE A 2 -7.83 -8.41 -3.33
N LYS A 3 -8.98 -8.40 -4.03
CA LYS A 3 -9.78 -9.60 -4.28
C LYS A 3 -9.81 -9.87 -5.77
N LEU A 4 -8.91 -10.72 -6.24
CA LEU A 4 -8.88 -11.16 -7.63
C LEU A 4 -10.02 -12.14 -7.89
N LYS A 5 -10.79 -11.91 -8.96
CA LYS A 5 -11.74 -12.91 -9.45
C LYS A 5 -11.01 -13.86 -10.40
N GLN A 6 -11.05 -15.15 -10.10
CA GLN A 6 -10.36 -16.18 -10.89
C GLN A 6 -10.92 -16.33 -12.32
N THR A 7 -12.12 -15.81 -12.59
CA THR A 7 -12.74 -15.78 -13.91
C THR A 7 -12.28 -14.62 -14.78
N ASP A 8 -11.68 -13.59 -14.18
CA ASP A 8 -11.24 -12.40 -14.90
C ASP A 8 -9.94 -12.70 -15.64
N SER A 9 -9.73 -12.04 -16.76
CA SER A 9 -8.47 -12.19 -17.50
C SER A 9 -7.30 -11.66 -16.67
N PRO A 10 -6.07 -12.20 -16.85
CA PRO A 10 -4.89 -11.69 -16.16
C PRO A 10 -4.65 -10.18 -16.35
N PHE A 11 -5.10 -9.62 -17.48
CA PHE A 11 -5.02 -8.18 -17.74
C PHE A 11 -5.92 -7.37 -16.80
N ILE A 12 -7.16 -7.81 -16.57
CA ILE A 12 -8.09 -7.16 -15.64
C ILE A 12 -7.58 -7.31 -14.19
N GLN A 13 -7.08 -8.50 -13.85
CA GLN A 13 -6.48 -8.74 -12.53
C GLN A 13 -5.26 -7.84 -12.28
N MET A 14 -4.45 -7.57 -13.31
CA MET A 14 -3.31 -6.67 -13.20
C MET A 14 -3.73 -5.20 -13.02
N ASP A 15 -4.83 -4.77 -13.66
CA ASP A 15 -5.39 -3.43 -13.48
C ASP A 15 -5.82 -3.17 -12.03
N ASP A 16 -6.51 -4.14 -11.40
CA ASP A 16 -6.87 -4.10 -9.98
C ASP A 16 -5.63 -3.98 -9.06
N VAL A 17 -4.55 -4.70 -9.41
CA VAL A 17 -3.28 -4.65 -8.68
C VAL A 17 -2.60 -3.30 -8.84
N LEU A 18 -2.60 -2.72 -10.04
CA LEU A 18 -2.03 -1.39 -10.29
C LEU A 18 -2.79 -0.31 -9.53
N CYS A 19 -4.12 -0.36 -9.48
CA CYS A 19 -4.90 0.57 -8.67
C CYS A 19 -4.56 0.45 -7.18
N ALA A 20 -4.35 -0.78 -6.67
CA ALA A 20 -3.91 -0.98 -5.30
C ALA A 20 -2.50 -0.44 -5.04
N HIS A 21 -1.60 -0.57 -6.03
CA HIS A 21 -0.26 -0.02 -5.98
C HIS A 21 -0.26 1.51 -5.91
N GLU A 22 -1.07 2.19 -6.73
CA GLU A 22 -1.24 3.64 -6.66
C GLU A 22 -1.71 4.11 -5.27
N ARG A 23 -2.64 3.39 -4.65
CA ARG A 23 -3.09 3.68 -3.28
C ARG A 23 -1.97 3.51 -2.26
N ALA A 24 -1.12 2.49 -2.40
CA ALA A 24 0.04 2.31 -1.54
C ALA A 24 1.01 3.48 -1.66
N LEU A 25 1.26 3.97 -2.89
CA LEU A 25 2.12 5.15 -3.12
C LEU A 25 1.55 6.41 -2.47
N ILE A 26 0.25 6.65 -2.57
CA ILE A 26 -0.41 7.80 -1.91
C ILE A 26 -0.25 7.72 -0.38
N LEU A 27 -0.38 6.53 0.21
CA LEU A 27 -0.17 6.35 1.65
C LEU A 27 1.28 6.60 2.07
N LEU A 28 2.26 6.20 1.26
CA LEU A 28 3.68 6.46 1.52
C LEU A 28 4.00 7.96 1.43
N ASP A 29 3.40 8.66 0.47
CA ASP A 29 3.54 10.11 0.33
C ASP A 29 2.96 10.84 1.54
N ALA A 30 1.72 10.50 1.92
CA ALA A 30 1.06 11.06 3.10
C ALA A 30 1.82 10.76 4.41
N ALA A 31 2.40 9.56 4.54
CA ALA A 31 3.25 9.22 5.68
C ALA A 31 4.53 10.08 5.72
N THR A 32 5.12 10.34 4.56
CA THR A 32 6.31 11.19 4.43
C THR A 32 5.99 12.62 4.85
N ASP A 33 4.89 13.18 4.37
CA ASP A 33 4.42 14.50 4.76
C ASP A 33 4.17 14.60 6.27
N ALA A 34 3.52 13.59 6.86
CA ALA A 34 3.28 13.54 8.30
C ALA A 34 4.60 13.46 9.11
N ILE A 35 5.61 12.73 8.63
CA ILE A 35 6.94 12.68 9.25
C ILE A 35 7.63 14.04 9.19
N LEU A 36 7.55 14.72 8.04
CA LEU A 36 8.16 16.03 7.85
C LEU A 36 7.47 17.09 8.72
N ASP A 37 6.14 17.09 8.80
CA ASP A 37 5.38 17.95 9.72
C ASP A 37 5.73 17.66 11.18
N ALA A 38 5.79 16.39 11.59
CA ALA A 38 6.18 16.02 12.95
C ALA A 38 7.58 16.53 13.30
N LYS A 39 8.56 16.32 12.40
CA LYS A 39 9.97 16.64 12.67
C LYS A 39 10.28 18.13 12.57
N HIS A 40 9.66 18.85 11.66
CA HIS A 40 10.03 20.22 11.30
C HIS A 40 8.93 21.25 11.54
N GLY A 41 7.67 20.83 11.59
CA GLY A 41 6.49 21.70 11.75
C GLY A 41 5.97 21.79 13.19
N ARG A 42 6.47 20.96 14.12
CA ARG A 42 5.95 20.88 15.50
C ARG A 42 7.05 21.01 16.54
N GLU A 43 6.71 21.68 17.63
CA GLU A 43 7.52 21.71 18.85
C GLU A 43 7.53 20.34 19.55
N PRO A 44 8.62 19.98 20.26
CA PRO A 44 8.69 18.71 20.99
C PRO A 44 7.58 18.54 22.03
N GLY A 45 7.00 17.34 22.08
CA GLY A 45 5.96 16.95 23.03
C GLY A 45 4.84 16.13 22.39
N GLU A 46 3.72 16.02 23.09
CA GLU A 46 2.60 15.13 22.71
C GLU A 46 2.08 15.37 21.28
N GLY A 47 2.08 16.62 20.82
CA GLY A 47 1.64 16.97 19.47
C GLY A 47 2.57 16.43 18.37
N GLN A 48 3.88 16.42 18.61
CA GLN A 48 4.87 15.84 17.71
C GLN A 48 4.81 14.30 17.75
N ASP A 49 4.71 13.72 18.96
CA ASP A 49 4.62 12.27 19.13
C ASP A 49 3.38 11.69 18.44
N ARG A 50 2.24 12.40 18.51
CA ARG A 50 1.03 12.02 17.80
C ARG A 50 1.21 12.06 16.29
N ALA A 51 1.85 13.09 15.74
CA ALA A 51 2.09 13.18 14.29
C ALA A 51 3.01 12.04 13.80
N PHE A 52 4.03 11.66 14.58
CA PHE A 52 4.82 10.45 14.28
C PHE A 52 4.00 9.17 14.37
N SER A 53 3.10 9.06 15.35
CA SER A 53 2.18 7.92 15.47
C SER A 53 1.24 7.82 14.26
N ASP A 54 0.67 8.94 13.81
CA ASP A 54 -0.21 8.98 12.64
C ASP A 54 0.56 8.53 11.38
N ALA A 55 1.81 9.00 11.20
CA ALA A 55 2.67 8.53 10.12
C ALA A 55 2.97 7.02 10.22
N ALA A 56 3.22 6.50 11.41
CA ALA A 56 3.44 5.06 11.62
C ALA A 56 2.20 4.24 11.24
N CYS A 57 0.99 4.70 11.56
CA CYS A 57 -0.26 4.07 11.13
C CYS A 57 -0.38 4.05 9.60
N LEU A 58 -0.07 5.15 8.92
CA LEU A 58 -0.08 5.21 7.44
C LEU A 58 0.91 4.22 6.83
N LEU A 59 2.12 4.11 7.40
CA LEU A 59 3.13 3.13 6.96
C LEU A 59 2.67 1.68 7.16
N MET A 60 2.00 1.38 8.27
CA MET A 60 1.44 0.04 8.50
C MET A 60 0.40 -0.32 7.44
N VAL A 61 -0.52 0.60 7.13
CA VAL A 61 -1.54 0.36 6.09
C VAL A 61 -0.88 0.24 4.72
N ALA A 62 0.10 1.08 4.39
CA ALA A 62 0.85 0.97 3.14
C ALA A 62 1.55 -0.40 3.02
N HIS A 63 2.15 -0.88 4.11
CA HIS A 63 2.77 -2.20 4.16
C HIS A 63 1.76 -3.34 3.91
N GLU A 64 0.56 -3.27 4.47
CA GLU A 64 -0.51 -4.23 4.20
C GLU A 64 -0.90 -4.24 2.71
N TYR A 65 -0.99 -3.06 2.08
CA TYR A 65 -1.23 -2.97 0.64
C TYR A 65 -0.11 -3.62 -0.18
N LEU A 66 1.15 -3.30 0.12
CA LEU A 66 2.31 -3.87 -0.60
C LEU A 66 2.40 -5.39 -0.46
N THR A 67 2.11 -5.91 0.73
CA THR A 67 2.03 -7.36 0.98
C THR A 67 0.92 -7.99 0.14
N ALA A 68 -0.28 -7.43 0.16
CA ALA A 68 -1.40 -7.92 -0.65
C ALA A 68 -1.14 -7.83 -2.16
N ILE A 69 -0.41 -6.81 -2.62
CA ILE A 69 0.04 -6.67 -4.02
C ILE A 69 0.98 -7.82 -4.39
N GLY A 70 1.97 -8.11 -3.55
CA GLY A 70 2.89 -9.23 -3.78
C GLY A 70 2.16 -10.57 -3.91
N GLU A 71 1.24 -10.84 -2.97
CA GLU A 71 0.40 -12.05 -3.01
C GLU A 71 -0.47 -12.13 -4.26
N ALA A 72 -1.06 -11.01 -4.69
CA ALA A 72 -1.90 -10.94 -5.89
C ALA A 72 -1.09 -11.18 -7.16
N LEU A 73 0.10 -10.58 -7.29
CA LEU A 73 1.01 -10.80 -8.42
C LEU A 73 1.43 -12.28 -8.51
N ASP A 74 1.76 -12.90 -7.38
CA ASP A 74 2.09 -14.32 -7.33
C ASP A 74 0.93 -15.22 -7.80
N GLN A 75 -0.31 -14.86 -7.45
CA GLN A 75 -1.51 -15.57 -7.93
C GLN A 75 -1.69 -15.42 -9.44
N ILE A 76 -1.53 -14.21 -9.98
CA ILE A 76 -1.62 -13.95 -11.42
C ILE A 76 -0.53 -14.71 -12.19
N HIS A 77 0.71 -14.71 -11.70
CA HIS A 77 1.80 -15.44 -12.35
C HIS A 77 1.54 -16.95 -12.37
N LYS A 78 1.01 -17.50 -11.27
CA LYS A 78 0.62 -18.92 -11.21
C LYS A 78 -0.52 -19.26 -12.17
N SER A 79 -1.54 -18.40 -12.30
CA SER A 79 -2.68 -18.64 -13.19
C SER A 79 -2.25 -18.66 -14.66
N ILE A 80 -1.28 -17.82 -15.05
CA ILE A 80 -0.69 -17.83 -16.40
C ILE A 80 0.19 -19.08 -16.61
N GLY A 81 0.98 -19.47 -15.61
CA GLY A 81 1.93 -20.59 -15.70
C GLY A 81 1.30 -21.99 -15.80
N ILE A 82 0.06 -22.17 -15.32
CA ILE A 82 -0.69 -23.45 -15.39
C ILE A 82 -1.32 -23.68 -16.78
N GLY A 83 -1.37 -22.66 -17.65
CA GLY A 83 -1.89 -22.75 -19.01
C GLY A 83 -0.95 -23.39 -20.05
N ARG A 84 0.09 -24.13 -19.63
CA ARG A 84 1.02 -24.87 -20.52
C ARG A 84 0.99 -26.36 -20.24
#